data_AF-A0A5M8QUF1-F1
#
_entry.id   AF-A0A5M8QUF1-F1
#
_cell.length_a   1.000
_cell.length_b   1.000
_cell.length_c   1.000
_cell.angle_alpha   90.00
_cell.angle_beta   90.00
_cell.angle_gamma   90.00
#
_symmetry.space_group_name_H-M   'P 1'
#
loop_
_entity.id
_entity.type
_entity.pdbx_description
1 polymer ?
#
loop_
_entity_poly.entity_id
_entity_poly.type
_entity_poly.pdbx_seq_one_letter_code
_entity_poly.pdbx_strand_id
1 'polypeptide(L)'
;MVLEKAFYVGGGRVAKIIVRGRFTRSRNEVALDFEFLIKEKNDTDFRQPIGENHPKYWKLKKSDSGRSRLLQLEYSGISRKQLREAISAFKVQVGADVDVSFKIPIEEKTKYLKGMRTTALSRRISQVA
;
A
#
# COMPACT_ATOMS: atom_id res chain seq x y z
N MET A 1 9.95 0.48 -14.75
CA MET A 1 8.63 0.62 -15.40
C MET A 1 7.65 1.23 -14.41
N VAL A 2 6.65 1.98 -14.89
CA VAL A 2 5.64 2.62 -14.04
C VAL A 2 4.25 2.34 -14.62
N LEU A 3 3.32 1.92 -13.78
CA LEU A 3 1.90 1.79 -14.09
C LEU A 3 1.12 2.71 -13.17
N GLU A 4 0.27 3.53 -13.74
CA GLU A 4 -0.61 4.42 -13.00
C GLU A 4 -2.06 4.00 -13.21
N LYS A 5 -2.84 3.92 -12.13
CA LYS A 5 -4.26 3.57 -12.22
C LYS A 5 -5.08 4.40 -11.23
N ALA A 6 -6.06 5.13 -11.74
CA ALA A 6 -6.98 5.94 -10.95
C ALA A 6 -8.32 5.22 -10.77
N PHE A 7 -8.88 5.32 -9.57
CA PHE A 7 -10.11 4.70 -9.14
C PHE A 7 -11.00 5.73 -8.45
N TYR A 8 -12.29 5.69 -8.77
CA TYR A 8 -13.30 6.47 -8.06
C TYR A 8 -13.69 5.72 -6.77
N VAL A 9 -13.46 6.34 -5.62
CA VAL A 9 -13.66 5.71 -4.30
C VAL A 9 -15.03 6.08 -3.69
N GLY A 10 -15.73 7.04 -4.29
CA GLY A 10 -17.03 7.54 -3.84
C GLY A 10 -16.93 8.88 -3.12
N GLY A 11 -18.06 9.59 -2.99
CA GLY A 11 -18.12 10.90 -2.34
C GLY A 11 -17.32 12.01 -3.07
N GLY A 12 -17.12 11.87 -4.39
CA GLY A 12 -16.30 12.81 -5.17
C GLY A 12 -14.79 12.67 -4.93
N ARG A 13 -14.34 11.57 -4.31
CA ARG A 13 -12.92 11.28 -4.12
C ARG A 13 -12.41 10.33 -5.20
N VAL A 14 -11.24 10.67 -5.72
CA VAL A 14 -10.46 9.86 -6.67
C VAL A 14 -9.19 9.42 -5.98
N ALA A 15 -8.90 8.12 -5.99
CA ALA A 15 -7.63 7.59 -5.51
C ALA A 15 -6.82 7.06 -6.70
N LYS A 16 -5.53 7.36 -6.73
CA LYS A 16 -4.59 6.93 -7.76
C LYS A 16 -3.53 6.03 -7.12
N ILE A 17 -3.29 4.88 -7.75
CA ILE A 17 -2.20 3.96 -7.43
C ILE A 17 -1.13 4.15 -8.48
N ILE A 18 0.11 4.35 -8.05
CA ILE A 18 1.29 4.35 -8.89
C ILE A 18 2.13 3.14 -8.48
N VAL A 19 2.25 2.18 -9.38
CA VAL A 19 3.10 0.98 -9.23
C VAL A 19 4.40 1.24 -9.97
N ARG A 20 5.51 1.30 -9.24
CA ARG A 20 6.85 1.47 -9.80
C ARG A 20 7.61 0.16 -9.66
N GLY A 21 7.91 -0.49 -10.77
CA GLY A 21 8.81 -1.65 -10.76
C GLY A 21 10.23 -1.25 -11.13
N ARG A 22 11.19 -1.63 -10.29
CA ARG A 22 12.62 -1.56 -10.58
C ARG A 22 13.17 -2.97 -10.71
N PHE A 23 13.75 -3.29 -11.85
CA PHE A 23 14.53 -4.51 -12.03
C PHE A 23 15.74 -4.43 -11.10
N THR A 24 15.97 -5.48 -10.31
CA THR A 24 17.22 -5.61 -9.55
C THR A 24 18.33 -6.15 -10.47
N ARG A 25 19.57 -6.21 -9.97
CA ARG A 25 20.72 -6.73 -10.72
C ARG A 25 20.52 -8.18 -11.18
N SER A 26 19.69 -8.95 -10.48
CA SER A 26 19.19 -10.26 -10.93
C SER A 26 18.10 -10.04 -11.98
N ARG A 27 18.37 -10.45 -13.23
CA ARG A 27 17.51 -10.18 -14.41
C ARG A 27 16.05 -10.63 -14.28
N ASN A 28 15.74 -11.53 -13.35
CA ASN A 28 14.39 -12.05 -13.13
C ASN A 28 13.66 -11.50 -11.90
N GLU A 29 14.23 -10.57 -11.14
CA GLU A 29 13.55 -10.04 -9.95
C GLU A 29 13.19 -8.55 -10.14
N VAL A 30 11.91 -8.22 -9.94
CA VAL A 30 11.40 -6.85 -9.98
C VAL A 30 10.89 -6.45 -8.61
N ALA A 31 11.57 -5.46 -8.04
CA ALA A 31 11.17 -4.82 -6.81
C ALA A 31 10.01 -3.85 -7.10
N LEU A 32 8.83 -4.16 -6.57
CA LEU A 32 7.67 -3.27 -6.66
C LEU A 32 7.65 -2.26 -5.52
N ASP A 33 7.45 -1.01 -5.90
CA ASP A 33 7.15 0.10 -5.02
C ASP A 33 5.74 0.63 -5.33
N PHE A 34 4.98 0.93 -4.28
CA PHE A 34 3.62 1.45 -4.41
C PHE A 34 3.55 2.84 -3.81
N GLU A 35 2.91 3.72 -4.55
CA GLU A 35 2.59 5.06 -4.11
C GLU A 35 1.09 5.30 -4.29
N PHE A 36 0.46 5.80 -3.23
CA PHE A 36 -0.96 6.06 -3.18
C PHE A 36 -1.18 7.56 -3.13
N LEU A 37 -2.06 8.06 -3.98
CA LEU A 37 -2.46 9.45 -4.05
C LEU A 37 -3.98 9.55 -4.00
N ILE A 38 -4.48 10.63 -3.45
CA ILE A 38 -5.91 10.97 -3.45
C ILE A 38 -6.10 12.38 -3.99
N LYS A 39 -7.26 12.59 -4.59
CA LYS A 39 -7.75 13.88 -5.03
C LYS A 39 -9.22 13.99 -4.61
N GLU A 40 -9.54 14.98 -3.81
CA GLU A 40 -10.93 15.29 -3.45
C GLU A 40 -11.57 16.17 -4.53
N LYS A 41 -12.91 16.24 -4.56
CA LYS A 41 -13.66 17.02 -5.56
C LYS A 41 -13.21 18.49 -5.65
N ASN A 42 -12.78 19.06 -4.52
CA ASN A 42 -12.38 20.46 -4.40
C ASN A 42 -10.85 20.65 -4.47
N ASP A 43 -10.07 19.57 -4.52
CA ASP A 43 -8.61 19.68 -4.69
C ASP A 43 -8.26 19.84 -6.17
N THR A 44 -7.28 20.69 -6.45
CA THR A 44 -6.73 20.86 -7.80
C THR A 44 -5.76 19.73 -8.15
N ASP A 45 -4.98 19.27 -7.18
CA ASP A 45 -3.87 18.32 -7.38
C ASP A 45 -4.02 17.02 -6.58
N PHE A 46 -3.33 15.97 -7.05
CA PHE A 46 -3.21 14.72 -6.32
C PHE A 46 -2.25 14.86 -5.15
N ARG A 47 -2.69 14.50 -3.95
CA ARG A 47 -1.91 14.56 -2.71
C ARG A 47 -1.78 13.20 -2.05
N GLN A 48 -0.81 13.05 -1.16
CA GLN A 48 -0.71 11.83 -0.35
C GLN A 48 -1.92 11.72 0.60
N PRO A 49 -2.48 10.51 0.80
CA PRO A 49 -3.59 10.29 1.73
C PRO A 49 -3.32 10.78 3.14
N ILE A 50 -2.06 10.67 3.58
CA ILE A 50 -1.58 11.18 4.86
C ILE A 50 -0.30 11.95 4.56
N GLY A 51 -0.40 13.27 4.42
CA GLY A 51 0.75 14.18 4.32
C GLY A 51 1.10 14.80 5.67
N GLU A 52 2.10 15.68 5.71
CA GLU A 52 2.56 16.38 6.93
C GLU A 52 1.46 17.17 7.64
N ASN A 53 0.53 17.74 6.88
CA ASN A 53 -0.62 18.47 7.39
C ASN A 53 -1.76 17.57 7.92
N HIS A 54 -1.61 16.24 7.85
CA HIS A 54 -2.66 15.33 8.31
C HIS A 54 -2.51 15.09 9.83
N PRO A 55 -3.60 15.15 10.64
CA PRO A 55 -3.53 14.97 12.10
C PRO A 55 -3.02 13.58 12.54
N LYS A 56 -2.96 12.63 11.60
CA LYS A 56 -2.41 11.27 11.81
C LYS A 56 -1.04 11.06 11.18
N TYR A 57 -0.37 12.10 10.70
CA TYR A 57 0.98 12.04 10.15
C TYR A 57 1.99 11.49 11.17
N TRP A 58 1.79 11.74 12.46
CA TRP A 58 2.60 11.12 13.51
C TRP A 58 2.59 9.59 13.47
N LYS A 59 1.50 8.96 12.99
CA LYS A 59 1.43 7.50 12.80
C LYS A 59 2.31 7.06 11.64
N LEU A 60 2.39 7.85 10.56
CA LEU A 60 3.34 7.61 9.48
C LEU A 60 4.78 7.74 9.98
N LYS A 61 5.09 8.84 10.67
CA LYS A 61 6.45 9.13 11.17
C LYS A 61 6.96 8.08 12.17
N LYS A 62 6.08 7.48 12.97
CA LYS A 62 6.42 6.41 13.92
C LYS A 62 6.37 5.00 13.32
N SER A 63 5.89 4.84 12.09
CA SER A 63 5.70 3.54 11.45
C SER A 63 6.90 3.16 10.62
N ASP A 64 7.27 1.87 10.68
CA ASP A 64 8.21 1.27 9.74
C ASP A 64 7.73 1.44 8.29
N SER A 65 8.65 1.45 7.33
CA SER A 65 8.39 1.59 5.88
C SER A 65 7.25 0.67 5.37
N GLY A 66 7.08 -0.51 5.98
CA GLY A 66 5.99 -1.42 5.66
C GLY A 66 4.62 -0.99 6.19
N ARG A 67 4.57 -0.52 7.43
CA ARG A 67 3.33 -0.10 8.09
C ARG A 67 2.84 1.25 7.54
N SER A 68 3.76 2.13 7.16
CA SER A 68 3.42 3.43 6.58
C SER A 68 2.68 3.29 5.24
N ARG A 69 3.13 2.40 4.36
CA ARG A 69 2.43 2.12 3.09
C ARG A 69 1.06 1.46 3.28
N LEU A 70 0.93 0.58 4.27
CA LEU A 70 -0.38 0.02 4.64
C LEU A 70 -1.35 1.11 5.12
N LEU A 71 -0.87 2.05 5.93
CA LEU A 71 -1.67 3.20 6.36
C LEU A 71 -2.05 4.09 5.16
N GLN A 72 -1.14 4.34 4.23
CA GLN A 72 -1.48 5.10 3.02
C GLN A 72 -2.54 4.39 2.17
N LEU A 73 -2.44 3.07 1.99
CA LEU A 73 -3.46 2.28 1.31
C LEU A 73 -4.82 2.40 2.02
N GLU A 74 -4.86 2.21 3.33
CA GLU A 74 -6.11 2.27 4.12
C GLU A 74 -6.76 3.66 4.02
N TYR A 75 -5.99 4.73 4.14
CA TYR A 75 -6.50 6.10 4.09
C TYR A 75 -6.81 6.57 2.68
N SER A 76 -6.23 5.94 1.64
CA SER A 76 -6.60 6.20 0.26
C SER A 76 -8.00 5.70 -0.10
N GLY A 77 -8.56 4.79 0.71
CA GLY A 77 -9.84 4.14 0.45
C GLY A 77 -9.81 3.14 -0.71
N ILE A 78 -8.61 2.81 -1.21
CA ILE A 78 -8.43 1.78 -2.23
C ILE A 78 -8.70 0.40 -1.64
N SER A 79 -9.60 -0.33 -2.28
CA SER A 79 -9.91 -1.69 -1.88
C SER A 79 -8.80 -2.67 -2.28
N ARG A 80 -8.70 -3.79 -1.55
CA ARG A 80 -7.78 -4.89 -1.90
C ARG A 80 -7.98 -5.42 -3.32
N LYS A 81 -9.22 -5.38 -3.83
CA LYS A 81 -9.53 -5.80 -5.20
C LYS A 81 -8.85 -4.88 -6.23
N GLN A 82 -8.97 -3.57 -6.04
CA GLN A 82 -8.34 -2.55 -6.90
C GLN A 82 -6.81 -2.63 -6.84
N LEU A 83 -6.24 -2.89 -5.66
CA LEU A 83 -4.80 -3.11 -5.53
C LEU A 83 -4.33 -4.35 -6.31
N ARG A 84 -5.02 -5.48 -6.16
CA ARG A 84 -4.71 -6.71 -6.91
C ARG A 84 -4.86 -6.52 -8.41
N GLU A 85 -5.85 -5.76 -8.83
CA GLU A 85 -6.06 -5.43 -10.24
C GLU A 85 -4.90 -4.61 -10.81
N ALA A 86 -4.39 -3.64 -10.05
CA ALA A 86 -3.20 -2.87 -10.44
C ALA A 86 -1.94 -3.74 -10.50
N ILE A 87 -1.75 -4.65 -9.54
CA ILE A 87 -0.60 -5.59 -9.53
C ILE A 87 -0.69 -6.56 -10.72
N SER A 88 -1.88 -7.09 -11.00
CA SER A 88 -2.11 -7.99 -12.14
C SER A 88 -1.81 -7.30 -13.47
N ALA A 89 -2.31 -6.07 -13.65
CA ALA A 89 -2.02 -5.25 -14.83
C ALA A 89 -0.50 -4.99 -14.97
N PHE A 90 0.18 -4.72 -13.85
CA PHE A 90 1.64 -4.54 -13.86
C PHE A 90 2.37 -5.82 -14.26
N LYS A 91 1.96 -6.99 -13.73
CA LYS A 91 2.53 -8.29 -14.10
C LYS A 91 2.38 -8.59 -15.59
N VAL A 92 1.20 -8.31 -16.15
CA VAL A 92 0.97 -8.45 -17.60
C VAL A 92 1.90 -7.53 -18.39
N GLN A 93 2.12 -6.31 -17.92
CA GLN A 93 3.01 -5.34 -18.58
C GLN A 93 4.50 -5.73 -18.50
N VAL A 94 4.92 -6.38 -17.43
CA VAL A 94 6.33 -6.80 -17.22
C VAL A 94 6.63 -8.16 -17.87
N GLY A 95 5.63 -9.03 -18.00
CA GLY A 95 5.79 -10.39 -18.51
C GLY A 95 5.69 -11.44 -17.40
N ALA A 96 5.17 -12.62 -17.74
CA ALA A 96 4.86 -13.68 -16.78
C ALA A 96 6.10 -14.36 -16.15
N ASP A 97 7.30 -14.15 -16.71
CA ASP A 97 8.55 -14.82 -16.29
C ASP A 97 9.32 -14.10 -15.18
N VAL A 98 8.78 -12.98 -14.68
CA VAL A 98 9.48 -12.13 -13.71
C VAL A 98 8.98 -12.42 -12.29
N ASP A 99 9.93 -12.76 -11.42
CA ASP A 99 9.69 -12.91 -9.99
C ASP A 99 9.47 -11.51 -9.38
N VAL A 100 8.28 -11.34 -8.80
CA VAL A 100 7.83 -10.05 -8.30
C VAL A 100 8.07 -10.00 -6.80
N SER A 101 9.19 -9.40 -6.40
CA SER A 101 9.46 -9.15 -5.00
C SER A 101 8.78 -7.85 -4.56
N PHE A 102 7.85 -7.98 -3.63
CA PHE A 102 7.28 -6.81 -2.97
C PHE A 102 8.29 -6.33 -1.95
N LYS A 103 8.72 -5.06 -2.04
CA LYS A 103 9.59 -4.47 -1.01
C LYS A 103 8.99 -4.56 0.40
N ILE A 104 7.67 -4.70 0.50
CA ILE A 104 6.94 -4.89 1.75
C ILE A 104 5.90 -5.98 1.57
N PRO A 105 5.79 -6.95 2.51
CA PRO A 105 4.72 -7.93 2.53
C PRO A 105 3.38 -7.25 2.90
N ILE A 106 2.76 -6.60 1.93
CA ILE A 106 1.42 -5.97 2.07
C ILE A 106 0.35 -7.07 2.16
N GLU A 107 0.53 -8.21 1.48
CA GLU A 107 -0.41 -9.32 1.51
C GLU A 107 -0.39 -10.09 2.84
N GLU A 108 0.77 -10.25 3.48
CA GLU A 108 0.87 -11.03 4.71
C GLU A 108 0.21 -10.30 5.89
N LYS A 109 0.35 -8.97 5.97
CA LYS A 109 -0.26 -8.15 7.04
C LYS A 109 -1.72 -7.80 6.81
N THR A 110 -2.21 -7.80 5.58
CA THR A 110 -3.66 -7.60 5.32
C THR A 110 -4.52 -8.79 5.69
N LYS A 111 -3.92 -9.97 5.93
CA LYS A 111 -4.58 -11.11 6.58
C LYS A 111 -4.95 -10.81 8.05
N TYR A 112 -4.17 -9.96 8.72
CA TYR A 112 -4.31 -9.67 10.16
C TYR A 112 -5.08 -8.38 10.50
N LEU A 113 -5.41 -7.53 9.51
CA LEU A 113 -6.14 -6.27 9.76
C LEU A 113 -7.62 -6.48 10.19
N LYS A 114 -8.21 -7.66 9.96
CA LYS A 114 -9.53 -7.99 10.53
C LYS A 114 -9.50 -8.30 12.04
N GLY A 115 -8.31 -8.46 12.64
CA GLY A 115 -8.13 -8.93 14.01
C GLY A 115 -7.68 -7.89 15.03
N MET A 116 -7.43 -6.63 14.67
CA MET A 116 -6.99 -5.59 15.63
C MET A 116 -8.10 -5.08 16.56
N ARG A 117 -8.98 -5.97 17.04
CA ARG A 117 -9.77 -5.78 18.27
C ARG A 117 -9.33 -6.69 19.42
N THR A 118 -8.31 -7.53 19.24
CA THR A 118 -7.74 -8.33 20.33
C THR A 118 -6.21 -8.32 20.16
N THR A 119 -5.41 -7.77 21.07
CA THR A 119 -5.05 -8.48 22.29
C THR A 119 -4.12 -7.59 23.14
N ALA A 120 -4.65 -7.03 24.23
CA ALA A 120 -3.83 -6.81 25.43
C ALA A 120 -3.40 -8.14 26.09
N LEU A 121 -3.92 -9.27 25.60
CA LEU A 121 -3.69 -10.64 26.10
C LEU A 121 -2.48 -11.38 25.52
N SER A 122 -1.95 -11.01 24.35
CA SER A 122 -0.78 -11.70 23.77
C SER A 122 0.55 -11.32 24.41
N ARG A 123 0.56 -10.37 25.36
CA ARG A 123 1.78 -9.97 26.07
C ARG A 123 2.15 -10.86 27.25
N ARG A 124 1.32 -11.86 27.59
CA ARG A 124 1.56 -12.75 28.74
C ARG A 124 2.13 -14.13 28.41
N ILE A 125 2.25 -14.53 27.14
CA ILE A 125 2.71 -15.90 26.80
C ILE A 125 4.23 -15.98 26.54
N SER A 126 4.94 -14.85 26.42
CA SER A 126 6.41 -14.84 26.23
C SER A 126 7.21 -14.65 27.52
N GLN A 127 6.60 -14.83 28.69
CA GLN A 127 7.31 -14.91 29.97
C GLN A 127 6.78 -16.08 30.79
N VAL A 128 7.01 -17.30 30.32
CA VAL A 128 7.27 -18.44 31.22
C VAL A 128 8.35 -19.28 30.54
N ALA A 129 9.41 -19.53 31.32
CA ALA A 129 10.55 -20.36 31.01
C ALA A 129 10.16 -21.84 30.85
#